data_AF-X0W734-F1
#
_entry.id   AF-X0W734-F1
#
_cell.length_a   1.000
_cell.length_b   1.000
_cell.length_c   1.000
_cell.angle_alpha   90.00
_cell.angle_beta   90.00
_cell.angle_gamma   90.00
#
_symmetry.space_group_name_H-M   'P 1'
#
loop_
_entity.id
_entity.type
_entity.pdbx_description
1 polymer ?
#
loop_
_entity_poly.entity_id
_entity_poly.type
_entity_poly.pdbx_seq_one_letter_code
_entity_poly.pdbx_strand_id
1 'polypeptide(L)' 'DQLELEGIIMRKKEYIALFKGPKGNPYDVQVGQNVYDGEIIQIDANRVVFKKILTIALGGTKEKTVVKTLDPEEEKGK' A
#
# COMPACT_ATOMS: atom_id res chain seq x y z
N ASP A 1 -11.43 4.31 -5.11
CA ASP A 1 -10.08 4.76 -4.70
C ASP A 1 -9.57 4.32 -3.33
N GLN A 2 -10.34 3.61 -2.52
CA GLN A 2 -9.87 3.15 -1.21
C GLN A 2 -9.17 1.80 -1.36
N LEU A 3 -7.84 1.84 -1.49
CA LEU A 3 -7.01 0.66 -1.28
C LEU A 3 -7.15 0.27 0.21
N GLU A 4 -7.83 -0.85 0.45
CA GLU A 4 -8.05 -1.43 1.78
C GLU A 4 -7.01 -2.53 2.01
N LEU A 5 -6.19 -2.34 3.05
CA LEU A 5 -5.22 -3.33 3.50
C LEU A 5 -5.95 -4.34 4.38
N GLU A 6 -6.03 -5.58 3.94
CA GLU A 6 -6.74 -6.67 4.64
C GLU A 6 -5.80 -7.38 5.63
N GLY A 7 -4.50 -7.40 5.35
CA GLY A 7 -3.55 -8.16 6.14
C GLY A 7 -2.11 -7.98 5.70
N ILE A 8 -1.18 -8.35 6.57
CA ILE A 8 0.23 -8.54 6.24
C ILE A 8 0.62 -9.92 6.76
N ILE A 9 1.20 -10.74 5.89
CA ILE A 9 1.67 -12.08 6.24
C ILE A 9 3.18 -12.15 6.05
N MET A 10 3.85 -12.96 6.88
CA MET A 10 5.27 -13.26 6.70
C MET A 10 5.43 -14.62 6.03
N ARG A 11 6.15 -14.67 4.91
CA ARG A 11 6.48 -15.91 4.19
C ARG A 11 7.96 -15.92 3.85
N LYS A 12 8.68 -16.98 4.24
CA LYS A 12 10.12 -17.14 3.96
C LYS A 12 11.00 -15.93 4.37
N LYS A 13 10.67 -15.27 5.49
CA LYS A 13 11.32 -14.04 5.99
C LYS A 13 11.02 -12.77 5.18
N GLU A 14 10.07 -12.81 4.25
CA GLU A 14 9.59 -11.65 3.52
C GLU A 14 8.17 -11.31 3.97
N TYR A 15 7.87 -10.01 4.09
CA TYR A 15 6.51 -9.56 4.33
C TYR A 15 5.76 -9.44 3.00
N ILE A 16 4.51 -9.88 3.02
CA ILE A 16 3.60 -9.84 1.89
C ILE A 16 2.34 -9.12 2.35
N ALA A 17 1.93 -8.10 1.62
CA ALA A 17 0.73 -7.33 1.91
C ALA A 17 -0.47 -7.93 1.17
N LEU A 18 -1.60 -8.03 1.85
CA LEU A 18 -2.87 -8.49 1.29
C LEU A 18 -3.79 -7.28 1.13
N PHE A 19 -4.16 -6.97 -0.10
CA PHE A 19 -5.08 -5.89 -0.42
C PHE A 19 -6.41 -6.45 -0.91
N LYS A 20 -7.49 -5.73 -0.60
CA LYS A 20 -8.81 -6.01 -1.16
C LYS A 20 -8.87 -5.58 -2.62
N GLY A 21 -9.20 -6.51 -3.50
CA GLY A 21 -9.36 -6.24 -4.92
C GLY A 21 -10.73 -5.62 -5.28
N PRO A 22 -10.88 -5.14 -6.52
CA PRO A 22 -12.07 -4.40 -6.99
C PRO A 22 -13.37 -5.21 -7.00
N LYS A 23 -13.30 -6.54 -6.84
CA LYS A 23 -14.47 -7.44 -6.73
C LYS A 23 -14.52 -8.19 -5.40
N GLY A 24 -13.81 -7.70 -4.37
CA GLY A 24 -13.68 -8.37 -3.07
C GLY A 24 -12.68 -9.53 -3.04
N ASN A 25 -12.09 -9.90 -4.19
CA ASN A 25 -11.02 -10.89 -4.22
C ASN A 25 -9.74 -10.28 -3.64
N PRO A 26 -9.14 -10.86 -2.59
CA PRO A 26 -7.87 -10.38 -2.08
C PRO A 26 -6.76 -10.69 -3.08
N TYR A 27 -5.73 -9.84 -3.12
CA TYR A 27 -4.51 -10.09 -3.87
C TYR A 27 -3.31 -9.75 -3.00
N ASP A 28 -2.26 -10.56 -3.14
CA ASP A 28 -1.01 -10.40 -2.44
C ASP A 28 -0.02 -9.57 -3.27
N VAL A 29 0.74 -8.71 -2.59
CA VAL A 29 1.80 -7.92 -3.20
C VAL A 29 3.05 -7.92 -2.34
N GLN A 30 4.20 -7.83 -3.02
CA GLN A 30 5.53 -7.78 -2.42
C GLN A 30 6.24 -6.46 -2.74
N VAL A 31 7.34 -6.20 -2.05
CA VAL A 31 8.23 -5.06 -2.36
C VAL A 31 8.70 -5.14 -3.81
N GLY A 32 8.63 -4.02 -4.53
CA GLY A 32 8.96 -3.91 -5.95
C GLY A 32 7.80 -4.24 -6.90
N GLN A 33 6.63 -4.66 -6.40
CA GLN A 33 5.44 -4.84 -7.23
C GLN A 33 4.56 -3.60 -7.25
N ASN A 34 3.77 -3.45 -8.32
CA ASN A 34 2.82 -2.36 -8.47
C ASN A 34 1.48 -2.70 -7.82
N VAL A 35 0.95 -1.75 -7.04
CA VAL A 35 -0.39 -1.75 -6.46
C VAL A 35 -1.15 -0.53 -6.95
N TYR A 36 -2.24 -0.75 -7.71
CA TYR A 36 -2.94 0.33 -8.43
C TYR A 36 -1.93 1.19 -9.23
N ASP A 37 -1.81 2.48 -8.91
CA ASP A 37 -0.92 3.47 -9.54
C ASP A 37 0.37 3.73 -8.74
N GLY A 38 0.76 2.80 -7.87
CA GLY A 38 1.99 2.96 -7.08
C GLY A 38 2.81 1.69 -6.99
N GLU A 39 4.06 1.84 -6.60
CA GLU A 39 4.99 0.73 -6.37
C GLU A 39 5.18 0.51 -4.87
N ILE A 40 5.14 -0.73 -4.41
CA ILE A 40 5.46 -1.08 -3.02
C ILE A 40 6.96 -0.87 -2.80
N ILE A 41 7.31 0.03 -1.89
CA ILE A 41 8.70 0.31 -1.54
C ILE A 41 9.12 -0.36 -0.24
N GLN A 42 8.18 -0.63 0.67
CA GLN A 42 8.46 -1.28 1.95
C GLN A 42 7.20 -1.96 2.50
N ILE A 43 7.39 -3.12 3.13
CA ILE A 43 6.36 -3.83 3.90
C ILE A 43 7.00 -4.23 5.24
N ASP A 44 6.36 -3.85 6.34
CA ASP A 44 6.69 -4.29 7.69
C ASP A 44 5.50 -5.02 8.29
N ALA A 45 5.67 -5.60 9.48
CA ALA A 45 4.60 -6.34 10.18
C ALA A 45 3.28 -5.55 10.34
N ASN A 46 3.34 -4.22 10.43
CA ASN A 46 2.18 -3.37 10.74
C ASN A 46 1.82 -2.35 9.65
N ARG A 47 2.67 -2.19 8.62
CA ARG A 47 2.48 -1.13 7.63
C ARG A 47 3.01 -1.51 6.25
N VAL A 48 2.39 -0.93 5.25
CA VAL A 48 2.76 -1.01 3.84
C VAL A 48 3.01 0.40 3.34
N VAL A 49 4.17 0.62 2.73
CA VAL A 49 4.54 1.89 2.13
C VAL A 49 4.65 1.73 0.63
N PHE A 50 3.97 2.61 -0.10
CA PHE A 50 4.02 2.60 -1.56
C PHE A 50 4.11 4.01 -2.12
N LYS A 51 4.79 4.12 -3.26
CA LYS A 51 5.05 5.38 -3.94
C LYS A 51 4.13 5.49 -5.14
N LYS A 52 3.23 6.47 -5.13
CA LYS A 52 2.35 6.79 -6.26
C LYS A 52 2.94 7.91 -7.10
N ILE A 53 2.81 7.80 -8.41
CA ILE A 53 3.14 8.87 -9.34
C ILE A 53 1.82 9.53 -9.75
N LEU A 54 1.63 10.79 -9.37
CA LEU A 54 0.46 11.57 -9.71
C LEU A 54 0.78 12.50 -10.87
N THR A 55 0.02 12.39 -11.96
CA THR A 55 0.10 13.35 -13.07
C THR A 55 -0.61 14.64 -12.67
N ILE A 56 0.10 15.77 -12.75
CA ILE A 56 -0.49 17.09 -12.52
C ILE A 56 -0.84 17.76 -13.85
N ALA A 57 -1.88 18.62 -13.84
CA ALA A 57 -2.50 19.20 -15.04
C ALA A 57 -1.54 19.98 -15.96
N LEU A 58 -0.35 20.35 -15.49
CA LEU A 58 0.67 21.08 -16.24
C LEU A 58 1.72 20.18 -16.91
N GLY A 59 1.44 18.88 -17.08
CA GLY A 59 2.36 17.91 -17.71
C GLY A 59 3.51 17.44 -16.82
N GLY A 60 3.50 17.82 -15.53
CA GLY A 60 4.44 17.31 -14.55
C GLY A 60 3.98 16.01 -13.89
N THR A 61 4.90 15.32 -13.25
CA THR A 61 4.61 14.20 -12.34
C THR A 61 5.03 14.58 -10.93
N LYS A 62 4.22 14.20 -9.95
CA LYS A 62 4.52 14.36 -8.53
C LYS A 62 4.53 13.00 -7.87
N GLU A 63 5.60 12.72 -7.16
CA GLU A 63 5.72 11.50 -6.37
C GLU A 63 5.05 11.73 -5.00
N LYS A 64 4.19 10.80 -4.61
CA LYS A 64 3.51 10.80 -3.31
C LYS A 64 3.72 9.46 -2.62
N THR A 65 4.37 9.50 -1.47
CA THR A 65 4.45 8.35 -0.58
C THR A 65 3.13 8.19 0.16
N VAL A 66 2.61 6.97 0.18
CA VAL A 66 1.39 6.59 0.89
C VAL A 66 1.75 5.48 1.87
N VAL A 67 1.32 5.65 3.12
CA VAL A 67 1.49 4.66 4.18
C VAL A 67 0.11 4.10 4.51
N LYS A 68 0.01 2.78 4.59
CA LYS A 68 -1.18 2.06 5.03
C LYS A 68 -0.82 1.19 6.21
N THR A 69 -1.46 1.41 7.35
CA THR A 69 -1.31 0.59 8.55
C THR A 69 -2.42 -0.44 8.64
N LEU A 70 -2.15 -1.59 9.27
CA LEU A 70 -3.17 -2.59 9.58
C LEU A 70 -4.18 -2.08 10.61
N ASP A 71 -3.68 -1.31 11.57
CA ASP A 71 -4.49 -0.63 12.57
C ASP A 71 -4.71 0.83 12.14
N PRO A 72 -5.95 1.23 11.79
CA PRO A 72 -6.29 2.62 11.61
C PRO A 72 -6.48 3.37 12.95
N GLU A 73 -6.40 2.70 14.10
CA GLU A 73 -6.84 3.27 15.40
C GLU A 73 -5.80 4.08 16.20
N GLU A 74 -4.54 4.21 15.78
CA GLU A 74 -3.56 5.00 16.56
C GLU A 74 -3.35 6.47 16.12
N GLU A 75 -4.12 7.02 15.17
CA GLU A 75 -4.05 8.45 14.78
C GLU A 75 -5.39 9.21 14.98
N LYS A 76 -6.08 8.98 16.10
CA LYS A 76 -7.20 9.84 16.57
C LYS A 76 -7.04 10.34 18.01
N GLY A 77 -5.81 10.46 18.50
CA GLY A 77 -5.58 10.90 19.87
C GLY A 77 -4.29 11.69 20.05
N LYS A 78 -4.28 12.95 19.59
CA LYS A 78 -3.61 14.07 20.29
C LYS A 78 -4.29 15.39 19.93
#